data_AF-A0A1I3MGV9-F1
#
_entry.id   AF-A0A1I3MGV9-F1
#
_cell.length_a   1.000
_cell.length_b   1.000
_cell.length_c   1.000
_cell.angle_alpha   90.00
_cell.angle_beta   90.00
_cell.angle_gamma   90.00
#
_symmetry.space_group_name_H-M   'P 1'
#
loop_
_entity.id
_entity.type
_entity.pdbx_description
1 polymer ?
#
loop_
_entity_poly.entity_id
_entity_poly.type
_entity_poly.pdbx_seq_one_letter_code
_entity_poly.pdbx_strand_id
1 'polypeptide(L)'
;MKYLYNASLPEAAQTDERDRLGQQLAKAGVLNEDSAVVESVASEAADLSLEGEYRWGEDISSMLATELDELADSSLAKLPLFRREESYSNAGYYEIERADIEPLHANRRDVWSWSLSLTFVGTRSTHFRAIEGNPRQIEHEFGNDLDTVPIGVPASASKAQWRNPKTGERELAGSIETRPTPTIDVDVYGLSDASWYDPPPFDEDPVPMLVYDVDHADEIQAGVRVYDTRRHDKKFMDGDRRLPRQWQTVHSTEHDFDGTVVLDNGLIRLYLEEETDVLDLSDGGSHTVESGETEHYTRLVGDSDSHLDVQGELRLTADPGYLAAERWDADNEDWVEVELPGSSWGVLDVDVTEIGMVRDVAQVTFINTTSGDLDLFALNAILQAGHEDVLWEVPDGEQGPIPTGLETWLEPIASSSIVDANASKTLVSRSGVRR
;
A
#
# COMPACT_ATOMS: atom_id res chain seq x y z
N MET A 1 5.82 -22.38 4.99
CA MET A 1 6.29 -21.25 4.15
C MET A 1 6.63 -20.09 5.07
N LYS A 2 7.75 -19.40 4.82
CA LYS A 2 8.14 -18.19 5.57
C LYS A 2 7.54 -16.97 4.89
N TYR A 3 7.39 -15.90 5.64
CA TYR A 3 6.96 -14.60 5.14
C TYR A 3 7.88 -13.54 5.71
N LEU A 4 8.35 -12.64 4.85
CA LEU A 4 8.94 -11.36 5.25
C LEU A 4 7.92 -10.29 4.87
N TYR A 5 7.35 -9.61 5.87
CA TYR A 5 6.15 -8.79 5.66
C TYR A 5 5.03 -9.63 5.00
N ASN A 6 4.54 -9.24 3.82
CA ASN A 6 3.58 -9.99 3.01
C ASN A 6 4.24 -10.86 1.91
N ALA A 7 5.55 -10.70 1.66
CA ALA A 7 6.27 -11.44 0.63
C ALA A 7 6.46 -12.90 1.06
N SER A 8 6.04 -13.82 0.19
CA SER A 8 6.14 -15.26 0.44
C SER A 8 7.55 -15.76 0.16
N LEU A 9 8.22 -16.37 1.13
CA LEU A 9 9.56 -16.93 0.98
C LEU A 9 9.48 -18.47 0.96
N PRO A 10 9.39 -19.10 -0.23
CA PRO A 10 9.36 -20.55 -0.35
C PRO A 10 10.70 -21.17 0.06
N GLU A 11 10.63 -22.27 0.80
CA GLU A 11 11.83 -23.04 1.16
C GLU A 11 12.23 -23.95 0.00
N ALA A 12 13.44 -23.78 -0.52
CA ALA A 12 14.05 -24.78 -1.38
C ALA A 12 14.52 -25.99 -0.54
N ALA A 13 14.71 -27.15 -1.18
CA ALA A 13 15.22 -28.37 -0.53
C ALA A 13 16.62 -28.22 0.10
N GLN A 14 17.32 -27.12 -0.18
CA GLN A 14 18.56 -26.69 0.47
C GLN A 14 18.40 -25.21 0.86
N THR A 15 17.88 -24.94 2.06
CA THR A 15 17.99 -23.62 2.67
C THR A 15 19.20 -23.63 3.60
N ASP A 16 20.23 -22.87 3.25
CA ASP A 16 21.36 -22.59 4.14
C ASP A 16 20.99 -21.41 5.05
N GLU A 17 20.24 -21.65 6.13
CA GLU A 17 20.08 -20.63 7.17
C GLU A 17 21.37 -20.53 7.98
N ARG A 18 22.08 -19.41 7.85
CA ARG A 18 23.29 -19.13 8.64
C ARG A 18 23.00 -18.04 9.67
N ASP A 19 22.52 -18.44 10.84
CA ASP A 19 22.40 -17.56 12.00
C ASP A 19 23.77 -17.42 12.69
N ARG A 20 24.42 -16.27 12.51
CA ARG A 20 25.73 -15.98 13.14
C ARG A 20 25.55 -15.49 14.57
N LEU A 21 24.48 -14.74 14.85
CA LEU A 21 24.23 -14.15 16.17
C LEU A 21 23.85 -15.22 17.19
N GLY A 22 22.97 -16.17 16.83
CA GLY A 22 22.63 -17.32 17.67
C GLY A 22 23.83 -18.21 17.94
N GLN A 23 24.72 -18.41 16.97
CA GLN A 23 25.97 -19.14 17.16
C GLN A 23 26.95 -18.39 18.09
N GLN A 24 27.05 -17.07 17.98
CA GLN A 24 27.87 -16.25 18.85
C GLN A 24 27.31 -16.15 20.28
N LEU A 25 26.00 -16.01 20.44
CA LEU A 25 25.32 -16.02 21.74
C LEU A 25 25.38 -17.39 22.41
N ALA A 26 25.19 -18.49 21.66
CA ALA A 26 25.38 -19.84 22.19
C ALA A 26 26.84 -20.09 22.60
N LYS A 27 27.81 -19.58 21.83
CA LYS A 27 29.23 -19.69 22.16
C LYS A 27 29.62 -18.82 23.35
N ALA A 28 29.05 -17.62 23.50
CA ALA A 28 29.26 -16.74 24.64
C ALA A 28 28.58 -17.27 25.92
N GLY A 29 27.39 -17.88 25.80
CA GLY A 29 26.69 -18.55 26.89
C GLY A 29 27.42 -19.81 27.40
N VAL A 30 28.16 -20.50 26.52
CA VAL A 30 29.01 -21.66 26.89
C VAL A 30 30.36 -21.24 27.50
N LEU A 31 30.84 -20.01 27.26
CA LEU A 31 32.17 -19.55 27.69
C LEU A 31 32.15 -18.61 28.91
N ASN A 32 30.99 -18.21 29.42
CA ASN A 32 30.88 -17.40 30.65
C ASN A 32 30.98 -18.24 31.93
N GLU A 33 32.14 -18.88 32.11
CA GLU A 33 32.66 -19.22 33.45
C GLU A 33 33.87 -18.36 33.88
N ASP A 34 34.49 -17.54 33.00
CA ASP A 34 35.29 -16.36 33.43
C ASP A 34 35.89 -15.57 32.24
N SER A 35 35.53 -14.27 32.18
CA SER A 35 36.20 -13.13 31.52
C SER A 35 36.56 -13.17 30.01
N ALA A 36 35.99 -12.24 29.25
CA ALA A 36 36.67 -11.14 28.52
C ALA A 36 35.74 -10.62 27.42
N VAL A 37 35.23 -9.40 27.59
CA VAL A 37 34.50 -8.68 26.53
C VAL A 37 35.52 -8.25 25.49
N VAL A 38 35.57 -8.97 24.38
CA VAL A 38 36.29 -8.55 23.17
C VAL A 38 35.31 -7.72 22.37
N GLU A 39 35.54 -6.41 22.29
CA GLU A 39 34.99 -5.57 21.22
C GLU A 39 35.60 -6.05 19.90
N SER A 40 34.93 -6.99 19.24
CA SER A 40 35.26 -7.31 17.86
C SER A 40 34.65 -6.25 16.98
N VAL A 41 35.49 -5.38 16.42
CA VAL A 41 35.20 -4.60 15.23
C VAL A 41 35.02 -5.60 14.08
N ALA A 42 33.80 -6.13 13.94
CA ALA A 42 33.39 -6.88 12.77
C ALA A 42 32.77 -5.88 11.80
N SER A 43 33.27 -5.88 10.56
CA SER A 43 32.54 -5.35 9.40
C SER A 43 31.08 -5.77 9.53
N GLU A 44 30.15 -4.80 9.46
CA GLU A 44 28.71 -5.04 9.50
C GLU A 44 28.39 -6.22 8.59
N ALA A 45 27.89 -7.27 9.21
CA ALA A 45 27.61 -8.53 8.55
C ALA A 45 26.21 -8.92 8.99
N ALA A 46 25.33 -9.15 8.02
CA ALA A 46 23.99 -9.66 8.22
C ALA A 46 23.89 -10.70 9.35
N ASP A 47 22.91 -10.51 10.23
CA ASP A 47 22.64 -11.41 11.35
C ASP A 47 22.03 -12.73 10.84
N LEU A 48 21.20 -12.63 9.81
CA LEU A 48 20.51 -13.75 9.17
C LEU A 48 20.62 -13.63 7.65
N SER A 49 21.03 -14.72 7.01
CA SER A 49 20.95 -14.85 5.56
C SER A 49 19.97 -15.95 5.18
N LEU A 50 19.12 -15.66 4.20
CA LEU A 50 18.10 -16.55 3.67
C LEU A 50 18.28 -16.67 2.16
N GLU A 51 18.15 -17.89 1.64
CA GLU A 51 18.24 -18.16 0.20
C GLU A 51 17.10 -19.10 -0.20
N GLY A 52 16.61 -18.95 -1.44
CA GLY A 52 15.55 -19.79 -1.98
C GLY A 52 15.28 -19.55 -3.46
N GLU A 53 14.21 -20.17 -3.95
CA GLU A 53 13.81 -20.06 -5.34
C GLU A 53 12.29 -20.04 -5.50
N TYR A 54 11.80 -19.20 -6.42
CA TYR A 54 10.43 -19.24 -6.92
C TYR A 54 10.33 -20.20 -8.10
N ARG A 55 9.41 -21.18 -8.03
CA ARG A 55 9.22 -22.23 -9.05
C ARG A 55 7.73 -22.47 -9.35
N TRP A 56 6.98 -21.39 -9.61
CA TRP A 56 5.52 -21.42 -9.79
C TRP A 56 5.07 -21.08 -11.23
N GLY A 57 5.96 -21.24 -12.20
CA GLY A 57 5.73 -20.82 -13.57
C GLY A 57 6.10 -19.36 -13.80
N GLU A 58 6.12 -18.96 -15.06
CA GLU A 58 6.65 -17.64 -15.47
C GLU A 58 5.89 -16.48 -14.82
N ASP A 59 4.56 -16.48 -14.93
CA ASP A 59 3.73 -15.35 -14.50
C ASP A 59 3.79 -15.10 -12.99
N ILE A 60 3.73 -16.18 -12.19
CA ILE A 60 3.70 -16.09 -10.72
C ILE A 60 5.12 -15.97 -10.15
N SER A 61 6.11 -16.68 -10.70
CA SER A 61 7.49 -16.53 -10.23
C SER A 61 8.03 -15.14 -10.51
N SER A 62 7.75 -14.56 -11.69
CA SER A 62 8.17 -13.19 -12.00
C SER A 62 7.50 -12.17 -11.08
N MET A 63 6.19 -12.30 -10.85
CA MET A 63 5.45 -11.44 -9.93
C MET A 63 6.09 -11.42 -8.53
N LEU A 64 6.26 -12.59 -7.92
CA LEU A 64 6.78 -12.69 -6.55
C LEU A 64 8.27 -12.30 -6.45
N ALA A 65 9.03 -12.45 -7.54
CA ALA A 65 10.38 -11.94 -7.63
C ALA A 65 10.38 -10.40 -7.61
N THR A 66 9.55 -9.77 -8.45
CA THR A 66 9.40 -8.30 -8.48
C THR A 66 8.90 -7.75 -7.15
N GLU A 67 7.91 -8.38 -6.52
CA GLU A 67 7.43 -7.97 -5.18
C GLU A 67 8.54 -7.98 -4.13
N LEU A 68 9.40 -9.01 -4.14
CA LEU A 68 10.49 -9.12 -3.19
C LEU A 68 11.60 -8.10 -3.47
N ASP A 69 11.88 -7.83 -4.75
CA ASP A 69 12.84 -6.82 -5.20
C ASP A 69 12.38 -5.42 -4.76
N GLU A 70 11.12 -5.06 -5.04
CA GLU A 70 10.54 -3.79 -4.60
C GLU A 70 10.50 -3.68 -3.07
N LEU A 71 10.17 -4.76 -2.35
CA LEU A 71 10.17 -4.74 -0.88
C LEU A 71 11.57 -4.47 -0.33
N ALA A 72 12.62 -4.97 -0.97
CA ALA A 72 14.01 -4.76 -0.57
C ALA A 72 14.45 -3.30 -0.71
N ASP A 73 13.95 -2.59 -1.72
CA ASP A 73 14.24 -1.17 -1.97
C ASP A 73 13.19 -0.21 -1.37
N SER A 74 12.15 -0.75 -0.72
CA SER A 74 11.08 0.05 -0.12
C SER A 74 11.53 0.85 1.12
N SER A 75 10.76 1.89 1.46
CA SER A 75 10.95 2.66 2.70
C SER A 75 10.41 1.94 3.95
N LEU A 76 9.83 0.75 3.80
CA LEU A 76 9.22 -0.01 4.90
C LEU A 76 10.30 -0.56 5.84
N ALA A 77 10.36 -0.02 7.06
CA ALA A 77 11.32 -0.47 8.07
C ALA A 77 10.74 -1.54 9.01
N LYS A 78 11.63 -2.34 9.62
CA LYS A 78 11.29 -3.25 10.74
C LYS A 78 10.22 -4.26 10.34
N LEU A 79 10.50 -4.99 9.27
CA LEU A 79 9.62 -5.98 8.66
C LEU A 79 9.52 -7.23 9.54
N PRO A 80 8.32 -7.79 9.77
CA PRO A 80 8.20 -9.04 10.51
C PRO A 80 8.59 -10.23 9.61
N LEU A 81 9.47 -11.09 10.11
CA LEU A 81 9.80 -12.40 9.55
C LEU A 81 9.11 -13.48 10.39
N PHE A 82 8.29 -14.32 9.77
CA PHE A 82 7.50 -15.33 10.51
C PHE A 82 7.06 -16.52 9.64
N ARG A 83 6.40 -17.49 10.27
CA ARG A 83 5.63 -18.58 9.63
C ARG A 83 4.21 -18.56 10.18
N ARG A 84 3.20 -18.75 9.33
CA ARG A 84 1.78 -18.69 9.73
C ARG A 84 1.31 -19.87 10.58
N GLU A 85 1.83 -21.08 10.31
CA GLU A 85 1.27 -22.32 10.86
C GLU A 85 2.18 -23.00 11.90
N GLU A 86 3.41 -22.51 12.06
CA GLU A 86 4.44 -23.15 12.89
C GLU A 86 5.27 -22.11 13.65
N SER A 87 5.77 -22.51 14.81
CA SER A 87 6.78 -21.71 15.51
C SER A 87 8.05 -21.62 14.66
N TYR A 88 8.53 -20.40 14.43
CA TYR A 88 9.80 -20.16 13.76
C TYR A 88 10.79 -19.54 14.75
N SER A 89 11.94 -20.19 14.95
CA SER A 89 12.93 -19.76 15.96
C SER A 89 13.50 -18.38 15.67
N ASN A 90 13.61 -18.02 14.39
CA ASN A 90 14.10 -16.73 13.93
C ASN A 90 12.94 -15.77 13.64
N ALA A 91 11.76 -15.98 14.25
CA ALA A 91 10.67 -15.04 14.12
C ALA A 91 11.00 -13.73 14.86
N GLY A 92 10.83 -12.61 14.19
CA GLY A 92 11.17 -11.31 14.73
C GLY A 92 11.01 -10.19 13.70
N TYR A 93 11.51 -9.03 14.07
CA TYR A 93 11.57 -7.85 13.21
C TYR A 93 12.98 -7.70 12.65
N TYR A 94 13.05 -7.45 11.35
CA TYR A 94 14.29 -7.39 10.58
C TYR A 94 14.28 -6.16 9.66
N GLU A 95 15.47 -5.72 9.29
CA GLU A 95 15.69 -4.78 8.18
C GLU A 95 16.44 -5.51 7.06
N ILE A 96 16.08 -5.23 5.81
CA ILE A 96 16.75 -5.82 4.64
C ILE A 96 18.03 -5.02 4.42
N GLU A 97 19.17 -5.66 4.60
CA GLU A 97 20.49 -5.05 4.33
C GLU A 97 20.86 -5.17 2.85
N ARG A 98 20.51 -6.32 2.25
CA ARG A 98 20.75 -6.61 0.85
C ARG A 98 19.77 -7.67 0.35
N ALA A 99 19.29 -7.51 -0.87
CA ALA A 99 18.63 -8.55 -1.62
C ALA A 99 19.31 -8.72 -2.98
N ASP A 100 19.38 -9.96 -3.45
CA ASP A 100 19.76 -10.29 -4.82
C ASP A 100 18.68 -11.21 -5.37
N ILE A 101 17.91 -10.76 -6.36
CA ILE A 101 16.84 -11.52 -7.00
C ILE A 101 17.11 -11.59 -8.50
N GLU A 102 17.31 -12.79 -9.03
CA GLU A 102 17.67 -12.97 -10.44
C GLU A 102 16.98 -14.21 -11.04
N PRO A 103 16.65 -14.20 -12.34
CA PRO A 103 16.19 -15.39 -13.02
C PRO A 103 17.34 -16.39 -13.11
N LEU A 104 17.09 -17.66 -12.78
CA LEU A 104 18.14 -18.70 -12.74
C LEU A 104 18.78 -18.92 -14.12
N HIS A 105 18.04 -18.62 -15.18
CA HIS A 105 18.48 -18.70 -16.56
C HIS A 105 17.98 -17.49 -17.36
N ALA A 106 18.86 -16.84 -18.12
CA ALA A 106 18.51 -15.66 -18.90
C ALA A 106 17.34 -15.86 -19.90
N ASN A 107 17.12 -17.10 -20.36
CA ASN A 107 16.09 -17.44 -21.35
C ASN A 107 14.84 -18.09 -20.72
N ARG A 108 14.76 -18.19 -19.39
CA ARG A 108 13.68 -18.89 -18.68
C ARG A 108 13.34 -18.16 -17.39
N ARG A 109 12.17 -17.52 -17.38
CA ARG A 109 11.64 -16.74 -16.24
C ARG A 109 10.69 -17.55 -15.34
N ASP A 110 10.62 -18.86 -15.53
CA ASP A 110 9.81 -19.75 -14.70
C ASP A 110 10.46 -20.05 -13.34
N VAL A 111 11.77 -19.80 -13.21
CA VAL A 111 12.55 -19.99 -11.99
C VAL A 111 13.38 -18.76 -11.68
N TRP A 112 13.19 -18.21 -10.47
CA TRP A 112 13.95 -17.09 -9.93
C TRP A 112 14.63 -17.51 -8.65
N SER A 113 15.93 -17.24 -8.53
CA SER A 113 16.67 -17.39 -7.28
C SER A 113 16.69 -16.08 -6.53
N TRP A 114 16.62 -16.16 -5.21
CA TRP A 114 16.74 -15.00 -4.35
C TRP A 114 17.68 -15.30 -3.17
N SER A 115 18.42 -14.28 -2.75
CA SER A 115 19.18 -14.27 -1.50
C SER A 115 18.95 -12.97 -0.75
N LEU A 116 18.70 -13.08 0.55
CA LEU A 116 18.47 -11.96 1.46
C LEU A 116 19.53 -11.96 2.56
N SER A 117 20.00 -10.77 2.89
CA SER A 117 20.80 -10.45 4.07
C SER A 117 19.97 -9.55 4.97
N LEU A 118 19.72 -9.99 6.21
CA LEU A 118 18.82 -9.33 7.14
C LEU A 118 19.56 -8.95 8.43
N THR A 119 19.31 -7.72 8.91
CA THR A 119 19.75 -7.22 10.22
C THR A 119 18.63 -7.42 11.23
N PHE A 120 18.95 -8.01 12.39
CA PHE A 120 17.95 -8.29 13.42
C PHE A 120 17.67 -7.06 14.28
N VAL A 121 16.41 -6.65 14.35
CA VAL A 121 15.97 -5.50 15.17
C VAL A 121 15.46 -5.97 16.53
N GLY A 122 14.68 -7.05 16.57
CA GLY A 122 14.12 -7.56 17.82
C GLY A 122 13.01 -8.58 17.63
N THR A 123 12.34 -8.94 18.72
CA THR A 123 11.16 -9.82 18.68
C THR A 123 9.98 -9.15 19.34
N ARG A 124 8.79 -9.75 19.22
CA ARG A 124 7.64 -9.43 20.09
C ARG A 124 7.97 -9.46 21.58
N SER A 125 8.99 -10.19 22.04
CA SER A 125 9.37 -10.21 23.46
C SER A 125 10.25 -9.04 23.88
N THR A 126 10.94 -8.38 22.94
CA THR A 126 11.81 -7.23 23.19
C THR A 126 11.22 -5.90 22.74
N HIS A 127 10.28 -5.89 21.79
CA HIS A 127 9.63 -4.71 21.25
C HIS A 127 8.10 -4.77 21.30
N PHE A 128 7.48 -3.61 21.26
CA PHE A 128 6.08 -3.41 20.92
C PHE A 128 6.00 -2.79 19.52
N ARG A 129 4.89 -3.03 18.83
CA ARG A 129 4.51 -2.20 17.68
C ARG A 129 4.02 -0.86 18.19
N ALA A 130 4.22 0.16 17.38
CA ALA A 130 3.74 1.50 17.65
C ALA A 130 3.22 2.16 16.39
N ILE A 131 2.13 2.92 16.51
CA ILE A 131 1.71 3.91 15.52
C ILE A 131 2.13 5.28 16.03
N GLU A 132 2.87 6.00 15.19
CA GLU A 132 3.22 7.40 15.38
C GLU A 132 2.37 8.24 14.44
N GLY A 133 1.63 9.21 14.99
CA GLY A 133 0.90 10.20 14.19
C GLY A 133 1.73 11.46 13.98
N ASN A 134 1.45 12.15 12.88
CA ASN A 134 1.85 13.53 12.65
C ASN A 134 0.65 14.32 12.13
N PRO A 135 -0.43 14.41 12.94
CA PRO A 135 -1.72 14.82 12.46
C PRO A 135 -1.68 16.26 11.98
N ARG A 136 -2.42 16.50 10.90
CA ARG A 136 -2.52 17.79 10.25
C ARG A 136 -3.95 18.01 9.78
N GLN A 137 -4.37 19.27 9.81
CA GLN A 137 -5.62 19.65 9.21
C GLN A 137 -5.43 19.72 7.69
N ILE A 138 -6.40 19.17 6.96
CA ILE A 138 -6.48 19.29 5.51
C ILE A 138 -7.72 20.12 5.14
N GLU A 139 -7.66 20.76 3.97
CA GLU A 139 -8.77 21.56 3.44
C GLU A 139 -9.38 20.81 2.25
N HIS A 140 -10.68 20.51 2.34
CA HIS A 140 -11.49 19.95 1.27
C HIS A 140 -12.98 20.22 1.53
N GLU A 141 -13.80 20.01 0.51
CA GLU A 141 -15.23 20.34 0.54
C GLU A 141 -16.13 19.20 1.05
N PHE A 142 -15.62 17.97 1.18
CA PHE A 142 -16.41 16.78 1.56
C PHE A 142 -16.93 16.75 3.02
N GLY A 143 -16.52 17.68 3.88
CA GLY A 143 -16.93 17.69 5.28
C GLY A 143 -16.14 18.65 6.15
N ASN A 144 -16.37 18.57 7.47
CA ASN A 144 -15.68 19.38 8.47
C ASN A 144 -15.50 18.65 9.81
N ASP A 145 -15.46 17.33 9.79
CA ASP A 145 -15.40 16.52 11.01
C ASP A 145 -13.99 16.58 11.64
N LEU A 146 -13.97 16.87 12.94
CA LEU A 146 -12.76 16.95 13.76
C LEU A 146 -12.68 15.87 14.85
N ASP A 147 -13.80 15.19 15.11
CA ASP A 147 -14.06 14.60 16.43
C ASP A 147 -13.28 13.32 16.73
N THR A 148 -12.73 12.64 15.71
CA THR A 148 -11.83 11.50 15.91
C THR A 148 -10.89 11.34 14.73
N VAL A 149 -9.59 11.44 15.00
CA VAL A 149 -8.52 11.03 14.06
C VAL A 149 -8.31 9.52 14.23
N PRO A 150 -8.92 8.66 13.40
CA PRO A 150 -8.97 7.23 13.65
C PRO A 150 -7.67 6.55 13.25
N ILE A 151 -7.21 5.62 14.08
CA ILE A 151 -6.07 4.74 13.81
C ILE A 151 -6.54 3.29 13.95
N GLY A 152 -6.52 2.55 12.86
CA GLY A 152 -6.79 1.12 12.86
C GLY A 152 -5.56 0.27 13.22
N VAL A 153 -5.75 -0.68 14.13
CA VAL A 153 -4.79 -1.77 14.39
C VAL A 153 -5.55 -3.11 14.45
N PRO A 154 -4.89 -4.27 14.26
CA PRO A 154 -5.58 -5.56 14.38
C PRO A 154 -6.32 -5.70 15.70
N ALA A 155 -7.57 -6.18 15.69
CA ALA A 155 -8.36 -6.42 16.90
C ALA A 155 -7.77 -7.53 17.80
N SER A 156 -6.87 -8.36 17.24
CA SER A 156 -6.08 -9.32 18.02
C SER A 156 -4.92 -8.66 18.81
N ALA A 157 -4.67 -7.37 18.59
CA ALA A 157 -3.67 -6.63 19.34
C ALA A 157 -4.01 -6.61 20.83
N SER A 158 -2.97 -6.60 21.64
CA SER A 158 -3.07 -6.63 23.10
C SER A 158 -2.17 -5.57 23.71
N LYS A 159 -2.46 -5.19 24.96
CA LYS A 159 -1.66 -4.20 25.71
C LYS A 159 -1.58 -2.84 25.00
N ALA A 160 -2.64 -2.49 24.26
CA ALA A 160 -2.78 -1.18 23.65
C ALA A 160 -2.74 -0.09 24.72
N GLN A 161 -1.84 0.88 24.54
CA GLN A 161 -1.66 2.00 25.45
C GLN A 161 -1.21 3.24 24.67
N TRP A 162 -1.74 4.39 25.05
CA TRP A 162 -1.19 5.66 24.63
C TRP A 162 0.10 5.93 25.38
N ARG A 163 1.10 6.44 24.66
CA ARG A 163 2.40 6.81 25.23
C ARG A 163 2.75 8.23 24.78
N ASN A 164 3.02 9.10 25.74
CA ASN A 164 3.61 10.40 25.46
C ASN A 164 5.11 10.21 25.14
N PRO A 165 5.58 10.52 23.92
CA PRO A 165 6.96 10.26 23.53
C PRO A 165 7.98 11.13 24.28
N LYS A 166 7.57 12.29 24.81
CA LYS A 166 8.43 13.26 25.50
C LYS A 166 8.57 12.96 27.00
N THR A 167 7.45 12.67 27.67
CA THR A 167 7.42 12.47 29.13
C THR A 167 7.49 10.99 29.52
N GLY A 168 7.14 10.09 28.60
CA GLY A 168 6.94 8.67 28.89
C GLY A 168 5.69 8.39 29.73
N GLU A 169 4.78 9.36 29.88
CA GLU A 169 3.44 9.17 30.42
C GLU A 169 2.66 8.17 29.58
N ARG A 170 1.77 7.41 30.23
CA ARG A 170 1.00 6.33 29.60
C ARG A 170 -0.41 6.27 30.13
N GLU A 171 -1.30 5.92 29.22
CA GLU A 171 -2.71 5.67 29.51
C GLU A 171 -3.16 4.42 28.76
N LEU A 172 -4.12 3.67 29.31
CA LEU A 172 -4.70 2.53 28.59
C LEU A 172 -5.48 3.07 27.39
N ALA A 173 -5.24 2.50 26.21
CA ALA A 173 -6.00 2.84 25.03
C ALA A 173 -7.24 1.93 24.96
N GLY A 174 -8.43 2.51 24.89
CA GLY A 174 -9.67 1.80 24.58
C GLY A 174 -9.96 1.93 23.09
N SER A 175 -10.38 0.85 22.44
CA SER A 175 -10.92 0.96 21.08
C SER A 175 -12.29 1.64 21.13
N ILE A 176 -12.55 2.50 20.15
CA ILE A 176 -13.84 3.16 19.93
C ILE A 176 -14.82 2.13 19.39
N GLU A 177 -14.37 1.34 18.42
CA GLU A 177 -15.13 0.27 17.77
C GLU A 177 -14.20 -0.76 17.13
N THR A 178 -14.81 -1.88 16.72
CA THR A 178 -14.15 -2.94 15.96
C THR A 178 -14.85 -3.05 14.60
N ARG A 179 -14.08 -2.95 13.52
CA ARG A 179 -14.56 -3.06 12.13
C ARG A 179 -14.13 -4.41 11.54
N PRO A 180 -15.07 -5.27 11.12
CA PRO A 180 -14.71 -6.53 10.48
C PRO A 180 -14.12 -6.31 9.09
N THR A 181 -13.12 -7.09 8.70
CA THR A 181 -12.51 -7.05 7.35
C THR A 181 -12.43 -8.45 6.75
N PRO A 182 -12.10 -8.62 5.45
CA PRO A 182 -11.99 -9.93 4.83
C PRO A 182 -10.90 -10.84 5.41
N THR A 183 -9.92 -10.27 6.13
CA THR A 183 -8.74 -11.00 6.62
C THR A 183 -8.66 -11.03 8.14
N ILE A 184 -8.77 -9.88 8.80
CA ILE A 184 -8.76 -9.78 10.25
C ILE A 184 -9.50 -8.51 10.70
N ASP A 185 -10.29 -8.61 11.75
CA ASP A 185 -10.97 -7.45 12.33
C ASP A 185 -9.96 -6.39 12.78
N VAL A 186 -10.36 -5.12 12.66
CA VAL A 186 -9.55 -3.95 13.00
C VAL A 186 -10.22 -3.20 14.14
N ASP A 187 -9.48 -2.99 15.22
CA ASP A 187 -9.88 -2.07 16.29
C ASP A 187 -9.45 -0.65 15.94
N VAL A 188 -10.40 0.29 16.05
CA VAL A 188 -10.19 1.71 15.77
C VAL A 188 -9.97 2.47 17.07
N TYR A 189 -8.93 3.28 17.11
CA TYR A 189 -8.54 4.11 18.24
C TYR A 189 -8.54 5.59 17.83
N GLY A 190 -8.99 6.50 18.69
CA GLY A 190 -8.93 7.94 18.41
C GLY A 190 -7.70 8.57 19.06
N LEU A 191 -6.93 9.38 18.32
CA LEU A 191 -5.80 10.11 18.94
C LEU A 191 -6.22 10.97 20.14
N SER A 192 -7.45 11.51 20.12
CA SER A 192 -8.07 12.31 21.19
C SER A 192 -8.42 11.51 22.45
N ASP A 193 -8.31 10.16 22.43
CA ASP A 193 -8.52 9.32 23.62
C ASP A 193 -7.37 9.41 24.63
N ALA A 194 -6.22 9.96 24.24
CA ALA A 194 -5.14 10.26 25.17
C ALA A 194 -5.47 11.54 25.95
N SER A 195 -5.61 11.46 27.28
CA SER A 195 -6.11 12.56 28.13
C SER A 195 -5.25 13.84 28.15
N TRP A 196 -4.04 13.80 27.59
CA TRP A 196 -3.11 14.93 27.48
C TRP A 196 -3.01 15.51 26.06
N TYR A 197 -3.83 15.05 25.12
CA TYR A 197 -3.71 15.43 23.72
C TYR A 197 -5.04 15.87 23.12
N ASP A 198 -5.02 17.04 22.51
CA ASP A 198 -6.08 17.56 21.64
C ASP A 198 -5.53 17.68 20.20
N PRO A 199 -6.11 16.99 19.20
CA PRO A 199 -5.63 17.05 17.81
C PRO A 199 -5.78 18.44 17.16
N PRO A 200 -5.16 18.67 15.98
CA PRO A 200 -5.40 19.88 15.18
C PRO A 200 -6.90 20.21 15.09
N PRO A 201 -7.27 21.50 15.21
CA PRO A 201 -6.42 22.69 15.11
C PRO A 201 -5.69 23.10 16.40
N PHE A 202 -5.76 22.30 17.46
CA PHE A 202 -5.13 22.59 18.74
C PHE A 202 -3.68 22.06 18.70
N ASP A 203 -2.70 22.95 18.55
CA ASP A 203 -1.27 22.68 18.34
C ASP A 203 -0.60 22.09 19.62
N GLU A 204 -1.07 20.91 20.07
CA GLU A 204 -0.61 20.26 21.29
C GLU A 204 0.52 19.27 21.02
N ASP A 205 1.72 19.66 21.45
CA ASP A 205 2.92 18.82 21.35
C ASP A 205 3.30 18.20 22.72
N PRO A 206 3.56 16.88 22.80
CA PRO A 206 3.73 15.96 21.67
C PRO A 206 2.49 15.10 21.36
N VAL A 207 2.38 14.71 20.09
CA VAL A 207 1.41 13.72 19.58
C VAL A 207 1.54 12.37 20.31
N PRO A 208 0.44 11.74 20.75
CA PRO A 208 0.46 10.45 21.42
C PRO A 208 0.83 9.33 20.45
N MET A 209 1.58 8.35 20.94
CA MET A 209 1.95 7.15 20.21
C MET A 209 1.12 5.97 20.72
N LEU A 210 0.42 5.27 19.82
CA LEU A 210 -0.31 4.05 20.17
C LEU A 210 0.65 2.86 20.20
N VAL A 211 0.89 2.27 21.36
CA VAL A 211 1.81 1.14 21.52
C VAL A 211 1.04 -0.14 21.83
N TYR A 212 1.34 -1.24 21.13
CA TYR A 212 0.61 -2.51 21.26
C TYR A 212 1.47 -3.75 20.96
N ASP A 213 0.99 -4.92 21.35
CA ASP A 213 1.56 -6.24 21.09
C ASP A 213 0.62 -7.04 20.20
N VAL A 214 1.10 -7.47 19.03
CA VAL A 214 0.33 -8.17 18.01
C VAL A 214 1.13 -9.35 17.47
N ASP A 215 0.44 -10.38 16.98
CA ASP A 215 1.12 -11.42 16.21
C ASP A 215 1.65 -10.88 14.86
N HIS A 216 2.79 -11.43 14.40
CA HIS A 216 3.40 -11.00 13.16
C HIS A 216 2.46 -11.22 11.96
N ALA A 217 1.68 -12.31 11.94
CA ALA A 217 0.76 -12.59 10.84
C ALA A 217 -0.40 -11.59 10.79
N ASP A 218 -0.99 -11.33 11.94
CA ASP A 218 -2.15 -10.45 12.13
C ASP A 218 -1.82 -9.00 11.76
N GLU A 219 -0.61 -8.55 12.09
CA GLU A 219 -0.14 -7.20 11.78
C GLU A 219 -0.17 -6.88 10.27
N ILE A 220 0.15 -7.87 9.44
CA ILE A 220 0.17 -7.73 7.97
C ILE A 220 -1.23 -7.77 7.40
N GLN A 221 -2.14 -8.49 8.06
CA GLN A 221 -3.50 -8.70 7.59
C GLN A 221 -4.39 -7.47 7.76
N ALA A 222 -4.11 -6.60 8.73
CA ALA A 222 -4.84 -5.33 8.94
C ALA A 222 -4.19 -4.12 8.22
N GLY A 223 -3.12 -4.32 7.45
CA GLY A 223 -2.43 -3.24 6.77
C GLY A 223 -3.13 -2.77 5.50
N VAL A 224 -2.75 -1.59 5.04
CA VAL A 224 -3.07 -1.06 3.71
C VAL A 224 -2.16 -1.68 2.65
N ARG A 225 -2.64 -1.75 1.41
CA ARG A 225 -1.88 -2.27 0.27
C ARG A 225 -2.26 -1.56 -1.02
N VAL A 226 -1.23 -1.35 -1.83
CA VAL A 226 -1.34 -1.04 -3.25
C VAL A 226 -1.18 -2.34 -4.06
N TYR A 227 -2.02 -2.52 -5.07
CA TYR A 227 -1.87 -3.59 -6.05
C TYR A 227 -1.83 -3.05 -7.48
N ASP A 228 -1.04 -3.74 -8.32
CA ASP A 228 -1.20 -3.74 -9.76
C ASP A 228 -2.05 -4.96 -10.14
N THR A 229 -3.18 -4.73 -10.82
CA THR A 229 -4.05 -5.82 -11.29
C THR A 229 -3.39 -6.70 -12.35
N ARG A 230 -2.39 -6.18 -13.07
CA ARG A 230 -1.74 -6.84 -14.21
C ARG A 230 -2.78 -7.31 -15.23
N ARG A 231 -3.80 -6.47 -15.46
CA ARG A 231 -4.95 -6.70 -16.36
C ARG A 231 -5.80 -7.91 -16.00
N HIS A 232 -5.78 -8.32 -14.74
CA HIS A 232 -6.66 -9.36 -14.22
C HIS A 232 -7.85 -8.72 -13.49
N ASP A 233 -9.06 -9.05 -13.91
CA ASP A 233 -10.30 -8.57 -13.25
C ASP A 233 -10.44 -9.04 -11.80
N LYS A 234 -9.71 -10.11 -11.42
CA LYS A 234 -9.84 -10.75 -10.11
C LYS A 234 -8.48 -10.91 -9.44
N LYS A 235 -8.48 -10.62 -8.14
CA LYS A 235 -7.29 -10.74 -7.27
C LYS A 235 -6.69 -12.13 -7.22
N PHE A 236 -7.54 -13.15 -7.20
CA PHE A 236 -7.14 -14.55 -7.17
C PHE A 236 -7.67 -15.25 -8.41
N MET A 237 -6.95 -16.28 -8.88
CA MET A 237 -7.41 -17.11 -10.00
C MET A 237 -8.85 -17.59 -9.76
N ASP A 238 -9.70 -17.46 -10.76
CA ASP A 238 -11.15 -17.73 -10.72
C ASP A 238 -11.96 -16.96 -9.64
N GLY A 239 -11.32 -16.09 -8.86
CA GLY A 239 -11.88 -15.43 -7.68
C GLY A 239 -11.83 -16.26 -6.40
N ASP A 240 -11.22 -17.44 -6.41
CA ASP A 240 -11.10 -18.29 -5.22
C ASP A 240 -9.84 -17.90 -4.43
N ARG A 241 -10.02 -17.39 -3.20
CA ARG A 241 -8.92 -17.03 -2.27
C ARG A 241 -7.98 -18.19 -1.93
N ARG A 242 -8.35 -19.43 -2.25
CA ARG A 242 -7.51 -20.63 -2.09
C ARG A 242 -6.56 -20.85 -3.26
N LEU A 243 -6.82 -20.22 -4.39
CA LEU A 243 -5.97 -20.25 -5.57
C LEU A 243 -4.91 -19.14 -5.52
N PRO A 244 -3.84 -19.24 -6.32
CA PRO A 244 -2.80 -18.23 -6.34
C PRO A 244 -3.35 -16.84 -6.66
N ARG A 245 -2.78 -15.84 -5.99
CA ARG A 245 -3.02 -14.43 -6.29
C ARG A 245 -2.41 -14.08 -7.64
N GLN A 246 -3.09 -13.23 -8.41
CA GLN A 246 -2.65 -12.76 -9.73
C GLN A 246 -2.30 -11.27 -9.74
N TRP A 247 -2.98 -10.47 -8.91
CA TRP A 247 -2.59 -9.09 -8.67
C TRP A 247 -1.24 -9.05 -7.97
N GLN A 248 -0.34 -8.16 -8.39
CA GLN A 248 0.94 -7.93 -7.73
C GLN A 248 0.76 -6.98 -6.55
N THR A 249 1.47 -7.17 -5.44
CA THR A 249 1.52 -6.16 -4.37
C THR A 249 2.67 -5.23 -4.67
N VAL A 250 2.39 -3.94 -4.70
CA VAL A 250 3.39 -2.94 -5.00
C VAL A 250 4.07 -2.50 -3.70
N HIS A 251 5.40 -2.46 -3.72
CA HIS A 251 6.21 -1.96 -2.59
C HIS A 251 7.08 -0.77 -2.95
N SER A 252 7.13 -0.38 -4.23
CA SER A 252 7.87 0.78 -4.73
C SER A 252 6.91 1.81 -5.32
N THR A 253 7.15 3.08 -5.02
CA THR A 253 6.47 4.22 -5.69
C THR A 253 6.95 4.40 -7.15
N GLU A 254 8.04 3.74 -7.54
CA GLU A 254 8.58 3.76 -8.91
C GLU A 254 8.09 2.55 -9.73
N HIS A 255 7.06 1.85 -9.27
CA HIS A 255 6.48 0.70 -9.98
C HIS A 255 5.84 1.13 -11.31
N ASP A 256 6.10 0.36 -12.36
CA ASP A 256 5.52 0.55 -13.69
C ASP A 256 4.26 -0.32 -13.79
N PHE A 257 3.08 0.30 -13.63
CA PHE A 257 1.80 -0.41 -13.59
C PHE A 257 1.42 -0.97 -14.96
N ASP A 258 1.07 -2.26 -15.01
CA ASP A 258 0.60 -2.92 -16.24
C ASP A 258 -0.93 -3.07 -16.28
N GLY A 259 -1.66 -2.49 -15.32
CA GLY A 259 -3.11 -2.47 -15.27
C GLY A 259 -3.64 -1.46 -14.25
N THR A 260 -4.90 -1.61 -13.85
CA THR A 260 -5.56 -0.77 -12.84
C THR A 260 -4.76 -0.74 -11.54
N VAL A 261 -4.56 0.45 -10.98
CA VAL A 261 -4.01 0.64 -9.63
C VAL A 261 -5.12 0.40 -8.62
N VAL A 262 -4.85 -0.43 -7.61
CA VAL A 262 -5.84 -0.75 -6.58
C VAL A 262 -5.30 -0.40 -5.21
N LEU A 263 -5.92 0.58 -4.53
CA LEU A 263 -5.66 0.89 -3.12
C LEU A 263 -6.67 0.11 -2.25
N ASP A 264 -6.20 -0.65 -1.27
CA ASP A 264 -7.03 -1.54 -0.43
C ASP A 264 -6.60 -1.45 1.04
N ASN A 265 -7.52 -1.08 1.93
CA ASN A 265 -7.28 -1.08 3.39
C ASN A 265 -8.08 -2.16 4.15
N GLY A 266 -8.73 -3.06 3.42
CA GLY A 266 -9.60 -4.11 3.96
C GLY A 266 -11.05 -3.69 4.23
N LEU A 267 -11.39 -2.39 4.17
CA LEU A 267 -12.76 -1.89 4.36
C LEU A 267 -13.29 -1.18 3.11
N ILE A 268 -12.41 -0.44 2.43
CA ILE A 268 -12.64 0.16 1.13
C ILE A 268 -11.53 -0.26 0.17
N ARG A 269 -11.92 -0.46 -1.09
CA ARG A 269 -11.01 -0.67 -2.20
C ARG A 269 -11.31 0.35 -3.28
N LEU A 270 -10.28 1.06 -3.72
CA LEU A 270 -10.35 2.04 -4.80
C LEU A 270 -9.63 1.47 -6.03
N TYR A 271 -10.32 1.46 -7.17
CA TYR A 271 -9.80 1.07 -8.47
C TYR A 271 -9.59 2.35 -9.28
N LEU A 272 -8.34 2.57 -9.70
CA LEU A 272 -7.93 3.73 -10.48
C LEU A 272 -7.35 3.23 -11.79
N GLU A 273 -8.07 3.44 -12.89
CA GLU A 273 -7.62 3.07 -14.22
C GLU A 273 -7.31 4.34 -15.01
N GLU A 274 -6.09 4.41 -15.53
CA GLU A 274 -5.66 5.51 -16.40
C GLU A 274 -6.28 5.41 -17.79
N GLU A 275 -6.29 6.55 -18.47
CA GLU A 275 -6.71 6.63 -19.87
C GLU A 275 -5.76 5.80 -20.76
N THR A 276 -6.32 4.78 -21.43
CA THR A 276 -5.52 3.77 -22.16
C THR A 276 -5.31 4.09 -23.64
N ASP A 277 -5.86 5.19 -24.17
CA ASP A 277 -5.86 5.48 -25.61
C ASP A 277 -5.26 6.85 -25.96
N VAL A 278 -3.93 6.97 -25.83
CA VAL A 278 -3.19 7.95 -26.64
C VAL A 278 -3.00 7.35 -28.03
N LEU A 279 -3.88 7.71 -28.96
CA LEU A 279 -3.74 7.41 -30.38
C LEU A 279 -2.36 7.87 -30.89
N ASP A 280 -1.40 6.94 -30.97
CA ASP A 280 -0.09 7.19 -31.57
C ASP A 280 -0.24 7.36 -33.09
N LEU A 281 -0.47 8.60 -33.52
CA LEU A 281 -0.55 8.97 -34.93
C LEU A 281 0.83 9.07 -35.61
N SER A 282 1.92 8.61 -34.97
CA SER A 282 3.26 8.69 -35.57
C SER A 282 3.48 7.67 -36.69
N ASP A 283 2.71 6.59 -36.74
CA ASP A 283 2.70 5.65 -37.85
C ASP A 283 1.45 5.84 -38.72
N GLY A 284 1.63 6.32 -39.95
CA GLY A 284 0.60 6.46 -40.98
C GLY A 284 0.02 5.12 -41.49
N GLY A 285 -0.16 4.15 -40.59
CA GLY A 285 -0.71 2.83 -40.83
C GLY A 285 -2.24 2.83 -40.72
N SER A 286 -2.91 2.49 -41.81
CA SER A 286 -4.35 2.25 -41.88
C SER A 286 -4.78 1.21 -40.82
N HIS A 287 -5.37 1.65 -39.71
CA HIS A 287 -6.09 0.76 -38.78
C HIS A 287 -7.45 0.40 -39.38
N THR A 288 -7.69 -0.90 -39.53
CA THR A 288 -9.00 -1.43 -39.93
C THR A 288 -9.69 -1.87 -38.65
N VAL A 289 -10.64 -1.09 -38.16
CA VAL A 289 -11.51 -1.48 -37.06
C VAL A 289 -12.51 -2.50 -37.61
N GLU A 290 -12.45 -3.75 -37.15
CA GLU A 290 -13.55 -4.71 -37.33
C GLU A 290 -14.73 -4.21 -36.47
N SER A 291 -15.56 -3.38 -37.08
CA SER A 291 -16.75 -2.79 -36.47
C SER A 291 -17.92 -3.77 -36.48
N GLY A 292 -18.51 -3.96 -35.29
CA GLY A 292 -19.91 -4.34 -35.14
C GLY A 292 -20.86 -3.16 -35.25
N GLU A 293 -20.38 -1.90 -35.27
CA GLU A 293 -21.20 -0.71 -35.50
C GLU A 293 -20.46 0.30 -36.38
N THR A 294 -21.04 0.59 -37.55
CA THR A 294 -20.45 1.41 -38.60
C THR A 294 -20.71 2.89 -38.37
N GLU A 295 -19.70 3.64 -37.90
CA GLU A 295 -19.64 5.07 -38.17
C GLU A 295 -19.04 5.32 -39.56
N HIS A 296 -19.82 5.98 -40.42
CA HIS A 296 -19.47 6.25 -41.81
C HIS A 296 -18.43 7.37 -41.94
N TYR A 297 -17.13 7.03 -42.01
CA TYR A 297 -16.13 7.93 -42.58
C TYR A 297 -16.16 7.84 -44.11
N THR A 298 -16.82 8.82 -44.76
CA THR A 298 -16.76 8.95 -46.22
C THR A 298 -15.41 9.53 -46.63
N ARG A 299 -14.50 8.68 -47.10
CA ARG A 299 -13.28 9.12 -47.79
C ARG A 299 -13.64 9.72 -49.14
N LEU A 300 -13.85 11.05 -49.19
CA LEU A 300 -13.90 11.79 -50.44
C LEU A 300 -12.49 11.88 -51.02
N VAL A 301 -12.15 10.95 -51.92
CA VAL A 301 -11.01 11.11 -52.82
C VAL A 301 -11.40 12.17 -53.86
N GLY A 302 -11.08 13.43 -53.56
CA GLY A 302 -11.26 14.55 -54.46
C GLY A 302 -10.13 14.66 -55.46
N ASP A 303 -10.50 14.64 -56.74
CA ASP A 303 -9.70 15.03 -57.90
C ASP A 303 -9.06 16.42 -57.69
N SER A 304 -7.89 16.64 -58.32
CA SER A 304 -6.88 17.62 -57.94
C SER A 304 -7.18 19.09 -58.25
N ASP A 305 -8.42 19.58 -58.07
CA ASP A 305 -8.75 20.96 -58.46
C ASP A 305 -9.84 21.64 -57.62
N SER A 306 -9.93 21.36 -56.32
CA SER A 306 -10.75 22.18 -55.42
C SER A 306 -10.00 22.55 -54.15
N HIS A 307 -9.88 23.85 -53.93
CA HIS A 307 -9.43 24.44 -52.68
C HIS A 307 -10.54 24.23 -51.65
N LEU A 308 -10.51 23.09 -50.95
CA LEU A 308 -11.35 22.80 -49.80
C LEU A 308 -10.61 23.24 -48.54
N ASP A 309 -11.09 24.33 -47.96
CA ASP A 309 -10.70 24.78 -46.63
C ASP A 309 -11.29 23.78 -45.61
N VAL A 310 -10.49 22.78 -45.22
CA VAL A 310 -10.87 21.81 -44.18
C VAL A 310 -10.54 22.46 -42.83
N GLN A 311 -11.44 23.31 -42.34
CA GLN A 311 -11.51 23.66 -40.92
C GLN A 311 -12.24 22.55 -40.15
N GLY A 312 -11.64 21.36 -40.11
CA GLY A 312 -12.11 20.26 -39.25
C GLY A 312 -11.07 20.06 -38.16
N GLU A 313 -11.37 20.53 -36.94
CA GLU A 313 -10.61 20.17 -35.75
C GLU A 313 -10.66 18.64 -35.59
N LEU A 314 -9.49 18.02 -35.57
CA LEU A 314 -9.32 16.62 -35.19
C LEU A 314 -9.69 16.50 -33.71
N ARG A 315 -10.92 16.04 -33.44
CA ARG A 315 -11.36 15.75 -32.07
C ARG A 315 -10.84 14.35 -31.71
N LEU A 316 -9.67 14.30 -31.08
CA LEU A 316 -9.22 13.12 -30.36
C LEU A 316 -10.22 12.94 -29.21
N THR A 317 -11.07 11.91 -29.30
CA THR A 317 -11.93 11.51 -28.19
C THR A 317 -11.15 10.41 -27.51
N ALA A 318 -10.31 10.81 -26.57
CA ALA A 318 -9.68 9.88 -25.68
C ALA A 318 -10.76 9.55 -24.62
N ASP A 319 -11.04 8.26 -24.43
CA ASP A 319 -12.01 7.82 -23.43
C ASP A 319 -11.30 7.94 -22.07
N PRO A 320 -11.79 8.78 -21.15
CA PRO A 320 -11.08 9.00 -19.91
C PRO A 320 -11.03 7.69 -19.12
N GLY A 321 -9.95 7.51 -18.36
CA GLY A 321 -9.85 6.43 -17.39
C GLY A 321 -11.00 6.48 -16.37
N TYR A 322 -11.30 5.36 -15.73
CA TYR A 322 -12.41 5.26 -14.77
C TYR A 322 -11.93 5.10 -13.33
N LEU A 323 -12.79 5.53 -12.41
CA LEU A 323 -12.66 5.31 -10.99
C LEU A 323 -13.84 4.43 -10.54
N ALA A 324 -13.55 3.37 -9.79
CA ALA A 324 -14.54 2.54 -9.14
C ALA A 324 -14.15 2.29 -7.68
N ALA A 325 -15.13 1.99 -6.83
CA ALA A 325 -14.88 1.68 -5.44
C ALA A 325 -15.76 0.52 -4.96
N GLU A 326 -15.23 -0.26 -4.03
CA GLU A 326 -15.97 -1.30 -3.32
C GLU A 326 -15.83 -1.09 -1.81
N ARG A 327 -16.88 -1.39 -1.06
CA ARG A 327 -16.86 -1.49 0.39
C ARG A 327 -17.02 -2.94 0.83
N TRP A 328 -16.38 -3.29 1.93
CA TRP A 328 -16.54 -4.61 2.53
C TRP A 328 -17.88 -4.71 3.26
N ASP A 329 -18.71 -5.66 2.86
CA ASP A 329 -19.92 -6.06 3.56
C ASP A 329 -19.61 -7.27 4.44
N ALA A 330 -19.44 -7.01 5.73
CA ALA A 330 -19.13 -8.03 6.73
C ALA A 330 -20.28 -9.04 6.93
N ASP A 331 -21.53 -8.64 6.70
CA ASP A 331 -22.69 -9.53 6.89
C ASP A 331 -22.76 -10.58 5.77
N ASN A 332 -22.38 -10.19 4.55
CA ASN A 332 -22.36 -11.06 3.38
C ASN A 332 -20.98 -11.68 3.08
N GLU A 333 -19.94 -11.26 3.81
CA GLU A 333 -18.53 -11.61 3.55
C GLU A 333 -18.12 -11.33 2.09
N ASP A 334 -18.58 -10.21 1.54
CA ASP A 334 -18.35 -9.85 0.13
C ASP A 334 -17.99 -8.38 -0.07
N TRP A 335 -17.36 -8.09 -1.20
CA TRP A 335 -17.13 -6.72 -1.65
C TRP A 335 -18.36 -6.23 -2.41
N VAL A 336 -18.86 -5.06 -2.04
CA VAL A 336 -20.03 -4.44 -2.65
C VAL A 336 -19.60 -3.15 -3.34
N GLU A 337 -19.92 -3.05 -4.64
CA GLU A 337 -19.66 -1.85 -5.43
C GLU A 337 -20.38 -0.63 -4.83
N VAL A 338 -19.66 0.49 -4.73
CA VAL A 338 -20.24 1.78 -4.36
C VAL A 338 -20.69 2.48 -5.64
N GLU A 339 -21.99 2.71 -5.76
CA GLU A 339 -22.54 3.45 -6.91
C GLU A 339 -22.05 4.91 -6.88
N LEU A 340 -21.24 5.27 -7.88
CA LEU A 340 -20.83 6.66 -8.11
C LEU A 340 -21.81 7.33 -9.09
N PRO A 341 -22.19 8.61 -8.88
CA PRO A 341 -23.05 9.31 -9.81
C PRO A 341 -22.32 9.52 -11.15
N GLY A 342 -23.08 9.62 -12.25
CA GLY A 342 -22.49 9.93 -13.55
C GLY A 342 -21.77 11.27 -13.53
N SER A 343 -20.57 11.31 -14.11
CA SER A 343 -19.69 12.48 -14.10
C SER A 343 -19.14 12.78 -15.49
N SER A 344 -18.80 14.05 -15.72
CA SER A 344 -17.97 14.46 -16.87
C SER A 344 -16.48 14.34 -16.60
N TRP A 345 -16.11 14.04 -15.35
CA TRP A 345 -14.75 13.82 -14.92
C TRP A 345 -14.37 12.34 -15.09
N GLY A 346 -13.10 12.10 -15.38
CA GLY A 346 -12.49 10.78 -15.31
C GLY A 346 -11.02 10.86 -14.90
N VAL A 347 -10.38 9.71 -14.75
CA VAL A 347 -9.00 9.58 -14.32
C VAL A 347 -8.09 9.75 -15.54
N LEU A 348 -7.13 10.67 -15.45
CA LEU A 348 -6.11 10.87 -16.48
C LEU A 348 -4.83 10.11 -16.13
N ASP A 349 -4.38 10.22 -14.87
CA ASP A 349 -3.05 9.79 -14.43
C ASP A 349 -3.07 9.42 -12.94
N VAL A 350 -2.29 8.41 -12.54
CA VAL A 350 -2.24 7.90 -11.17
C VAL A 350 -0.80 7.68 -10.72
N ASP A 351 -0.31 8.57 -9.85
CA ASP A 351 1.02 8.45 -9.24
C ASP A 351 0.92 7.94 -7.80
N VAL A 352 1.46 6.76 -7.50
CA VAL A 352 1.57 6.31 -6.10
C VAL A 352 2.75 7.02 -5.43
N THR A 353 2.46 7.89 -4.47
CA THR A 353 3.45 8.79 -3.85
C THR A 353 3.93 8.31 -2.48
N GLU A 354 3.16 7.46 -1.80
CA GLU A 354 3.53 6.89 -0.51
C GLU A 354 2.97 5.48 -0.36
N ILE A 355 3.82 4.53 0.07
CA ILE A 355 3.42 3.17 0.42
C ILE A 355 3.86 2.91 1.84
N GLY A 356 2.91 2.56 2.71
CA GLY A 356 3.13 2.36 4.13
C GLY A 356 2.49 1.08 4.65
N MET A 357 2.70 0.78 5.94
CA MET A 357 2.07 -0.38 6.57
C MET A 357 0.64 -0.11 7.08
N VAL A 358 0.26 1.16 7.21
CA VAL A 358 -1.02 1.63 7.76
C VAL A 358 -1.62 2.80 6.96
N ARG A 359 -0.89 3.34 6.00
CA ARG A 359 -1.28 4.49 5.19
C ARG A 359 -0.61 4.40 3.82
N ASP A 360 -1.40 4.56 2.76
CA ASP A 360 -0.94 4.64 1.36
C ASP A 360 -1.52 5.93 0.75
N VAL A 361 -0.79 6.53 -0.20
CA VAL A 361 -1.21 7.74 -0.91
C VAL A 361 -0.96 7.59 -2.40
N ALA A 362 -1.98 7.91 -3.20
CA ALA A 362 -1.84 8.12 -4.63
C ALA A 362 -2.30 9.53 -5.00
N GLN A 363 -1.53 10.24 -5.83
CA GLN A 363 -1.99 11.45 -6.49
C GLN A 363 -2.72 11.04 -7.77
N VAL A 364 -3.95 11.50 -7.91
CA VAL A 364 -4.81 11.23 -9.06
C VAL A 364 -5.07 12.53 -9.79
N THR A 365 -4.69 12.58 -11.05
CA THR A 365 -5.04 13.70 -11.93
C THR A 365 -6.35 13.38 -12.62
N PHE A 366 -7.35 14.25 -12.45
CA PHE A 366 -8.65 14.13 -13.10
C PHE A 366 -8.75 15.06 -14.30
N ILE A 367 -9.52 14.65 -15.31
CA ILE A 367 -9.80 15.42 -16.52
C ILE A 367 -11.30 15.56 -16.74
N ASN A 368 -11.75 16.78 -17.08
CA ASN A 368 -13.13 17.03 -17.50
C ASN A 368 -13.26 16.89 -19.03
N THR A 369 -14.11 15.96 -19.47
CA THR A 369 -14.30 15.62 -20.89
C THR A 369 -15.39 16.43 -21.60
N THR A 370 -16.15 17.24 -20.86
CA THR A 370 -17.29 17.98 -21.43
C THR A 370 -16.92 19.40 -21.86
N SER A 371 -15.90 19.99 -21.24
CA SER A 371 -15.41 21.32 -21.60
C SER A 371 -14.56 21.24 -22.87
N GLY A 372 -14.77 22.18 -23.80
CA GLY A 372 -13.91 22.32 -24.98
C GLY A 372 -12.46 22.69 -24.65
N ASP A 373 -12.21 23.07 -23.38
CA ASP A 373 -10.92 23.22 -22.75
C ASP A 373 -10.77 22.05 -21.75
N LEU A 374 -9.67 21.29 -21.82
CA LEU A 374 -9.41 20.19 -20.89
C LEU A 374 -9.08 20.76 -19.51
N ASP A 375 -10.06 20.78 -18.61
CA ASP A 375 -9.86 21.16 -17.22
C ASP A 375 -9.22 19.98 -16.48
N LEU A 376 -8.05 20.21 -15.89
CA LEU A 376 -7.33 19.25 -15.06
C LEU A 376 -7.45 19.66 -13.59
N PHE A 377 -7.54 18.67 -12.71
CA PHE A 377 -7.49 18.90 -11.27
C PHE A 377 -6.88 17.68 -10.56
N ALA A 378 -5.85 17.89 -9.74
CA ALA A 378 -5.21 16.81 -8.99
C ALA A 378 -5.76 16.69 -7.56
N LEU A 379 -5.89 15.46 -7.06
CA LEU A 379 -6.18 15.15 -5.66
C LEU A 379 -5.30 14.00 -5.16
N ASN A 380 -4.90 14.05 -3.90
CA ASN A 380 -4.32 12.90 -3.21
C ASN A 380 -5.45 12.03 -2.65
N ALA A 381 -5.51 10.77 -3.06
CA ALA A 381 -6.29 9.70 -2.45
C ALA A 381 -5.48 9.09 -1.30
N ILE A 382 -5.92 9.27 -0.05
CA ILE A 382 -5.25 8.74 1.14
C ILE A 382 -6.11 7.61 1.72
N LEU A 383 -5.55 6.40 1.76
CA LEU A 383 -6.17 5.26 2.45
C LEU A 383 -5.43 4.98 3.75
N GLN A 384 -6.20 4.74 4.81
CA GLN A 384 -5.67 4.44 6.14
C GLN A 384 -6.28 3.17 6.72
N ALA A 385 -5.48 2.41 7.47
CA ALA A 385 -5.96 1.21 8.15
C ALA A 385 -7.12 1.56 9.08
N GLY A 386 -8.22 0.83 8.93
CA GLY A 386 -9.43 1.01 9.74
C GLY A 386 -10.36 2.14 9.29
N HIS A 387 -10.11 2.84 8.18
CA HIS A 387 -11.03 3.83 7.61
C HIS A 387 -12.00 3.20 6.60
N GLU A 388 -13.23 3.69 6.52
CA GLU A 388 -14.25 3.17 5.57
C GLU A 388 -14.37 4.02 4.29
N ASP A 389 -13.72 5.18 4.29
CA ASP A 389 -13.79 6.18 3.24
C ASP A 389 -12.38 6.64 2.84
N VAL A 390 -12.24 7.18 1.64
CA VAL A 390 -11.00 7.77 1.12
C VAL A 390 -10.90 9.21 1.61
N LEU A 391 -9.77 9.57 2.20
CA LEU A 391 -9.48 10.95 2.55
C LEU A 391 -8.87 11.65 1.32
N TRP A 392 -9.59 12.63 0.79
CA TRP A 392 -9.16 13.40 -0.38
C TRP A 392 -8.52 14.72 0.05
N GLU A 393 -7.36 15.01 -0.52
CA GLU A 393 -6.62 16.24 -0.24
C GLU A 393 -6.22 16.94 -1.55
N VAL A 394 -6.29 18.27 -1.57
CA VAL A 394 -5.69 19.09 -2.64
C VAL A 394 -4.16 19.13 -2.43
N PRO A 395 -3.35 18.60 -3.36
CA PRO A 395 -1.89 18.54 -3.18
C PRO A 395 -1.23 19.92 -3.27
N ASP A 396 -0.01 20.00 -2.73
CA ASP A 396 0.83 21.18 -2.84
C ASP A 396 1.07 21.55 -4.32
N GLY A 397 0.53 22.70 -4.75
CA GLY A 397 0.68 23.23 -6.11
C GLY A 397 -0.60 23.22 -6.92
N GLU A 398 -1.60 22.43 -6.53
CA GLU A 398 -2.98 22.56 -7.02
C GLU A 398 -3.69 23.67 -6.24
N GLN A 399 -4.60 24.39 -6.90
CA GLN A 399 -5.37 25.46 -6.25
C GLN A 399 -6.84 25.28 -6.54
N GLY A 400 -7.65 25.39 -5.49
CA GLY A 400 -9.10 25.39 -5.66
C GLY A 400 -9.82 25.63 -4.36
N PRO A 401 -11.14 25.78 -4.42
CA PRO A 401 -12.01 24.68 -4.05
C PRO A 401 -12.02 23.56 -5.12
N ILE A 402 -12.33 22.32 -4.72
CA ILE A 402 -12.54 21.21 -5.65
C ILE A 402 -13.69 21.55 -6.63
N PRO A 403 -13.54 21.28 -7.95
CA PRO A 403 -14.64 21.50 -8.90
C PRO A 403 -15.90 20.74 -8.50
N THR A 404 -17.05 21.41 -8.45
CA THR A 404 -18.32 20.83 -7.95
C THR A 404 -18.73 19.52 -8.62
N GLY A 405 -18.43 19.35 -9.91
CA GLY A 405 -18.70 18.09 -10.62
C GLY A 405 -17.82 16.92 -10.15
N LEU A 406 -16.55 17.20 -9.83
CA LEU A 406 -15.61 16.22 -9.27
C LEU A 406 -15.96 15.92 -7.82
N GLU A 407 -16.26 16.96 -7.02
CA GLU A 407 -16.74 16.84 -5.64
C GLU A 407 -17.99 15.95 -5.55
N THR A 408 -19.03 16.24 -6.34
CA THR A 408 -20.26 15.43 -6.37
C THR A 408 -19.99 13.98 -6.77
N TRP A 409 -19.00 13.76 -7.63
CA TRP A 409 -18.65 12.42 -8.09
C TRP A 409 -17.95 11.59 -7.00
N LEU A 410 -17.07 12.22 -6.22
CA LEU A 410 -16.29 11.54 -5.18
C LEU A 410 -17.00 11.46 -3.82
N GLU A 411 -18.02 12.29 -3.57
CA GLU A 411 -18.78 12.34 -2.30
C GLU A 411 -19.18 10.96 -1.73
N PRO A 412 -19.67 9.96 -2.51
CA PRO A 412 -20.08 8.66 -1.94
C PRO A 412 -18.96 7.82 -1.31
N ILE A 413 -17.70 8.16 -1.58
CA ILE A 413 -16.51 7.45 -1.10
C ILE A 413 -15.57 8.36 -0.32
N ALA A 414 -15.90 9.64 -0.19
CA ALA A 414 -15.06 10.64 0.46
C ALA A 414 -15.28 10.66 1.97
N SER A 415 -14.19 10.74 2.71
CA SER A 415 -14.22 10.98 4.16
C SER A 415 -14.66 12.42 4.43
N SER A 416 -15.50 12.60 5.44
CA SER A 416 -15.89 13.92 5.96
C SER A 416 -14.88 14.51 6.95
N SER A 417 -13.86 13.73 7.35
CA SER A 417 -12.81 14.14 8.28
C SER A 417 -11.87 15.16 7.64
N ILE A 418 -11.64 16.29 8.30
CA ILE A 418 -10.65 17.29 7.88
C ILE A 418 -9.31 17.13 8.60
N VAL A 419 -9.08 15.98 9.24
CA VAL A 419 -7.82 15.67 9.93
C VAL A 419 -7.22 14.39 9.38
N ASP A 420 -6.02 14.51 8.82
CA ASP A 420 -5.17 13.38 8.44
C ASP A 420 -4.29 13.01 9.63
N ALA A 421 -4.36 11.76 10.12
CA ALA A 421 -3.48 11.26 11.17
C ALA A 421 -2.00 11.27 10.79
N ASN A 422 -1.72 11.21 9.48
CA ASN A 422 -0.41 11.01 8.88
C ASN A 422 0.38 9.91 9.61
N ALA A 423 -0.30 8.77 9.82
CA ALA A 423 0.14 7.71 10.70
C ALA A 423 1.23 6.85 10.05
N SER A 424 2.27 6.52 10.82
CA SER A 424 3.33 5.59 10.42
C SER A 424 3.52 4.49 11.47
N LYS A 425 3.93 3.30 11.02
CA LYS A 425 4.15 2.13 11.91
C LYS A 425 5.62 1.96 12.22
N THR A 426 5.94 1.75 13.50
CA THR A 426 7.31 1.61 14.00
C THR A 426 7.41 0.58 15.13
N LEU A 427 8.55 0.52 15.81
CA LEU A 427 8.79 -0.30 17.00
C LEU A 427 9.29 0.53 18.16
N VAL A 428 8.85 0.16 19.36
CA VAL A 428 9.35 0.71 20.63
C VAL A 428 9.89 -0.43 21.49
N SER A 429 11.09 -0.24 22.05
CA SER A 429 11.65 -1.22 22.98
C SER A 429 10.77 -1.39 24.23
N ARG A 430 10.50 -2.64 24.60
CA ARG A 430 9.79 -2.99 25.83
C ARG A 430 10.53 -2.53 27.07
N SER A 431 11.87 -2.44 27.05
CA SER A 431 12.62 -1.90 28.21
C SER A 431 12.38 -0.41 28.39
N GLY A 432 12.15 0.34 27.31
CA GLY A 432 11.77 1.76 27.38
C GLY A 432 10.31 1.98 27.82
N VAL A 433 9.49 0.93 27.79
CA VAL A 433 8.08 0.97 28.23
C VAL A 433 7.91 0.36 29.64
N ARG A 434 8.72 -0.63 30.03
CA ARG A 434 8.68 -1.26 31.35
C ARG A 434 9.23 -0.32 32.43
N ARG A 435 8.66 -0.38 33.63
CA ARG A 435 9.25 0.14 34.87
C ARG A 435 9.47 -1.01 35.84
#